data_AF-A0A7W0MF42-F1
#
_entry.id   AF-A0A7W0MF42-F1
#
_cell.length_a   1.000
_cell.length_b   1.000
_cell.length_c   1.000
_cell.angle_alpha   90.00
_cell.angle_beta   90.00
_cell.angle_gamma   90.00
#
_symmetry.space_group_name_H-M   'P 1'
#
loop_
_entity.id
_entity.type
_entity.pdbx_description
1 polymer ?
#
loop_
_entity_poly.entity_id
_entity_poly.type
_entity_poly.pdbx_seq_one_letter_code
_entity_poly.pdbx_strand_id
1 'polypeptide(L)'
;MKRTVPLFIAGITGIVLIVAYFVPPYEGWGDVAMTWFNILAAVAFILGGGNLIKLNLQKISARRPGWGYAAVTLAAFLTTITIGLLKIGVMPSVAFPAAIWSGDYKEEGSAFWWIFEYALTPLNQAMFAVLAFFVASAAFRAFRAKNTEASVLLATAFLILLGRTYAGVWLTDWLPDAETAAANGEQLSNTARLLSALRIEYIADAVFGVFTLAGMRAITIGIALGVVATSLKVLLGVDRSYLGGE
;
A
#
# COMPACT_ATOMS: atom_id res chain seq x y z
N MET A 1 -17.52 15.52 29.82
CA MET A 1 -16.96 16.80 29.33
C MET A 1 -15.50 16.72 28.92
N LYS A 2 -14.59 16.09 29.69
CA LYS A 2 -13.14 16.00 29.34
C LYS A 2 -12.80 15.27 28.03
N ARG A 3 -13.73 14.46 27.49
CA ARG A 3 -13.56 13.70 26.23
C ARG A 3 -14.27 14.32 25.01
N THR A 4 -15.24 15.20 25.24
CA THR A 4 -16.07 15.78 24.16
C THR A 4 -15.34 16.90 23.44
N VAL A 5 -14.54 17.70 24.15
CA VAL A 5 -13.79 18.82 23.59
C VAL A 5 -12.69 18.36 22.61
N PRO A 6 -11.83 17.37 22.95
CA PRO A 6 -10.83 16.87 21.99
C PRO A 6 -11.47 16.22 20.76
N LEU A 7 -12.59 15.51 20.94
CA LEU A 7 -13.33 14.90 19.85
C LEU A 7 -13.89 15.96 18.88
N PHE A 8 -14.45 17.03 19.43
CA PHE A 8 -15.00 18.12 18.64
C PHE A 8 -13.92 18.86 17.85
N ILE A 9 -12.76 19.11 18.48
CA ILE A 9 -11.59 19.71 17.81
C ILE A 9 -11.11 18.79 16.69
N ALA A 10 -10.87 17.50 16.97
CA ALA A 10 -10.40 16.55 15.96
C ALA A 10 -11.40 16.39 14.80
N GLY A 11 -12.70 16.35 15.10
CA GLY A 11 -13.76 16.27 14.09
C GLY A 11 -13.79 17.51 13.18
N ILE A 12 -13.73 18.71 13.76
CA ILE A 12 -13.67 19.96 12.99
C ILE A 12 -12.40 20.02 12.15
N THR A 13 -11.23 19.70 12.72
CA THR A 13 -9.97 19.69 11.99
C THR A 13 -10.03 18.71 10.81
N GLY A 14 -10.60 17.52 10.98
CA GLY A 14 -10.78 16.57 9.89
C GLY A 14 -11.67 17.11 8.77
N ILE A 15 -12.79 17.77 9.10
CA ILE A 15 -13.67 18.41 8.11
C ILE A 15 -12.94 19.55 7.38
N VAL A 16 -12.19 20.39 8.09
CA VAL A 16 -11.40 21.48 7.51
C VAL A 16 -10.38 20.94 6.50
N LEU A 17 -9.70 19.83 6.81
CA LEU A 17 -8.74 19.21 5.89
C LEU A 17 -9.41 18.62 4.64
N ILE A 18 -10.59 18.04 4.78
CA ILE A 18 -11.36 17.55 3.62
C ILE A 18 -11.74 18.74 2.72
N VAL A 19 -12.24 19.83 3.31
CA VAL A 19 -12.60 21.04 2.53
C VAL A 19 -11.36 21.64 1.86
N ALA A 20 -10.24 21.74 2.57
CA ALA A 20 -8.98 22.25 2.01
C ALA A 20 -8.48 21.45 0.81
N TYR A 21 -8.71 20.13 0.78
CA TYR A 21 -8.29 19.28 -0.33
C TYR A 21 -9.17 19.41 -1.59
N PHE A 22 -10.47 19.67 -1.43
CA PHE A 22 -11.42 19.70 -2.57
C PHE A 22 -11.79 21.10 -3.05
N VAL A 23 -11.46 22.16 -2.30
CA VAL A 23 -11.87 23.54 -2.60
C VAL A 23 -10.61 24.40 -2.85
N PRO A 24 -10.32 24.79 -4.11
CA PRO A 24 -9.05 25.45 -4.49
C PRO A 24 -8.70 26.72 -3.68
N PRO A 25 -9.65 27.58 -3.29
CA PRO A 25 -9.35 28.73 -2.42
C PRO A 25 -8.76 28.40 -1.04
N TYR A 26 -8.91 27.16 -0.56
CA TYR A 26 -8.51 26.75 0.80
C TYR A 26 -7.33 25.76 0.82
N GLU A 27 -6.67 25.51 -0.31
CA GLU A 27 -5.52 24.59 -0.41
C GLU A 27 -4.40 24.95 0.57
N GLY A 28 -4.15 26.25 0.79
CA GLY A 28 -3.10 26.73 1.71
C GLY A 28 -3.31 26.31 3.18
N TRP A 29 -4.53 25.98 3.61
CA TRP A 29 -4.76 25.43 4.95
C TRP A 29 -4.26 23.99 5.04
N GLY A 30 -4.38 23.23 3.95
CA GLY A 30 -3.79 21.90 3.81
C GLY A 30 -2.27 21.94 3.93
N ASP A 31 -1.61 22.90 3.27
CA ASP A 31 -0.15 23.05 3.32
C ASP A 31 0.38 23.32 4.73
N VAL A 32 -0.30 24.22 5.47
CA VAL A 32 0.06 24.52 6.87
C VAL A 32 -0.12 23.28 7.74
N ALA A 33 -1.22 22.55 7.58
CA ALA A 33 -1.47 21.33 8.33
C ALA A 33 -0.45 20.23 8.00
N MET A 34 -0.07 20.07 6.73
CA MET A 34 0.95 19.15 6.29
C MET A 34 2.33 19.49 6.86
N THR A 35 2.63 20.78 6.98
CA THR A 35 3.88 21.24 7.63
C THR A 35 3.93 20.81 9.10
N TRP A 36 2.86 21.07 9.86
CA TRP A 36 2.76 20.61 11.25
C TRP A 36 2.78 19.08 11.38
N PHE A 37 2.09 18.39 10.48
CA PHE A 37 2.11 16.93 10.41
C PHE A 37 3.53 16.40 10.21
N ASN A 38 4.29 16.97 9.27
CA ASN A 38 5.67 16.56 9.00
C ASN A 38 6.58 16.78 10.21
N ILE A 39 6.43 17.90 10.93
CA ILE A 39 7.20 18.16 12.17
C ILE A 39 6.87 17.10 13.23
N LEU A 40 5.58 16.82 13.45
CA LEU A 40 5.15 15.79 14.40
C LEU A 40 5.60 14.38 13.99
N ALA A 41 5.53 14.07 12.69
CA ALA A 41 5.98 12.81 12.13
C ALA A 41 7.49 12.61 12.33
N ALA A 42 8.30 13.65 12.14
CA ALA A 42 9.74 13.59 12.39
C ALA A 42 10.05 13.22 13.85
N VAL A 43 9.38 13.86 14.82
CA VAL A 43 9.53 13.52 16.25
C VAL A 43 9.03 12.10 16.53
N ALA A 44 7.91 11.70 15.93
CA ALA A 44 7.34 10.37 16.09
C ALA A 44 8.26 9.27 15.53
N PHE A 45 8.97 9.49 14.42
CA PHE A 45 9.94 8.54 13.90
C PHE A 45 11.10 8.29 14.86
N ILE A 46 11.60 9.34 15.53
CA ILE A 46 12.65 9.21 16.54
C ILE A 46 12.15 8.39 17.73
N LEU A 47 10.95 8.73 18.25
CA LEU A 47 10.35 8.01 19.37
C LEU A 47 10.05 6.54 19.01
N GLY A 48 9.52 6.30 17.80
CA GLY A 48 9.20 4.98 17.28
C GLY A 48 10.44 4.11 17.11
N GLY A 49 11.50 4.66 16.51
CA GLY A 49 12.80 3.99 16.38
C GLY A 49 13.42 3.70 17.75
N GLY A 50 13.40 4.66 18.67
CA GLY A 50 13.88 4.48 20.04
C GLY A 50 13.12 3.38 20.80
N ASN A 51 11.79 3.33 20.65
CA ASN A 51 10.97 2.28 21.25
C ASN A 51 11.27 0.90 20.66
N LEU A 52 11.46 0.80 19.34
CA LEU A 52 11.85 -0.45 18.68
C LEU A 52 13.20 -0.95 19.21
N ILE A 53 14.20 -0.08 19.32
CA ILE A 53 15.51 -0.45 19.88
C ILE A 53 15.34 -0.91 21.32
N LYS A 54 14.67 -0.11 22.17
CA LYS A 54 14.49 -0.41 23.60
C LYS A 54 13.84 -1.77 23.81
N LEU A 55 12.72 -2.05 23.14
CA LEU A 55 11.98 -3.30 23.32
C LEU A 55 12.77 -4.53 22.87
N ASN A 56 13.44 -4.44 21.71
CA ASN A 56 14.25 -5.55 21.21
C ASN A 56 15.49 -5.77 22.07
N LEU A 57 16.16 -4.71 22.52
CA LEU A 57 17.36 -4.80 23.36
C LEU A 57 17.03 -5.32 24.77
N GLN A 58 15.88 -4.93 25.34
CA GLN A 58 15.37 -5.54 26.58
C GLN A 58 15.08 -7.03 26.39
N LYS A 59 14.45 -7.44 25.27
CA LYS A 59 14.16 -8.85 24.99
C LYS A 59 15.43 -9.69 24.84
N ILE A 60 16.47 -9.13 24.20
CA ILE A 60 17.79 -9.75 24.03
C ILE A 60 18.50 -9.87 25.38
N SER A 61 18.57 -8.78 26.15
CA SER A 61 19.21 -8.73 27.46
C SER A 61 18.56 -9.71 28.45
N ALA A 62 17.23 -9.75 28.49
CA ALA A 62 16.47 -10.67 29.33
C ALA A 62 16.36 -12.10 28.77
N ARG A 63 16.97 -12.41 27.63
CA ARG A 63 16.93 -13.72 26.93
C ARG A 63 15.53 -14.35 26.85
N ARG A 64 14.50 -13.53 26.64
CA ARG A 64 13.11 -13.99 26.56
C ARG A 64 12.90 -14.87 25.31
N PRO A 65 11.88 -15.76 25.29
CA PRO A 65 11.59 -16.60 24.13
C PRO A 65 11.50 -15.78 22.83
N GLY A 66 12.22 -16.22 21.80
CA GLY A 66 12.34 -15.48 20.53
C GLY A 66 13.27 -14.27 20.58
N TRP A 67 14.30 -14.28 21.43
CA TRP A 67 15.37 -13.27 21.45
C TRP A 67 16.15 -13.23 20.12
N GLY A 68 16.32 -14.37 19.46
CA GLY A 68 17.03 -14.46 18.18
C GLY A 68 16.40 -13.59 17.10
N TYR A 69 15.07 -13.65 16.97
CA TYR A 69 14.34 -12.78 16.03
C TYR A 69 14.48 -11.29 16.38
N ALA A 70 14.50 -10.94 17.67
CA ALA A 70 14.70 -9.55 18.08
C ALA A 70 16.11 -9.05 17.74
N ALA A 71 17.14 -9.90 17.84
CA ALA A 71 18.49 -9.57 17.41
C ALA A 71 18.57 -9.35 15.90
N VAL A 72 17.93 -10.23 15.10
CA VAL A 72 17.87 -10.08 13.64
C VAL A 72 17.14 -8.78 13.26
N THR A 73 16.01 -8.47 13.88
CA THR A 73 15.27 -7.21 13.64
C THR A 73 16.12 -5.99 13.97
N LEU A 74 16.82 -6.00 15.12
CA LEU A 74 17.66 -4.88 15.53
C LEU A 74 18.84 -4.70 14.56
N ALA A 75 19.49 -5.79 14.14
CA ALA A 75 20.56 -5.75 13.16
C ALA A 75 20.07 -5.20 11.82
N ALA A 76 18.96 -5.72 11.27
CA ALA A 76 18.38 -5.26 10.01
C ALA A 76 17.97 -3.77 10.08
N PHE A 77 17.39 -3.33 11.19
CA PHE A 77 17.04 -1.93 11.43
C PHE A 77 18.27 -1.02 11.42
N LEU A 78 19.31 -1.38 12.18
CA LEU A 78 20.55 -0.61 12.23
C LEU A 78 21.24 -0.57 10.87
N THR A 79 21.36 -1.71 10.18
CA THR A 79 21.95 -1.80 8.84
C THR A 79 21.20 -0.89 7.85
N THR A 80 19.86 -0.94 7.85
CA THR A 80 19.04 -0.13 6.92
C THR A 80 19.18 1.37 7.22
N ILE A 81 19.18 1.76 8.50
CA ILE A 81 19.40 3.15 8.90
C ILE A 81 20.79 3.64 8.50
N THR A 82 21.83 2.85 8.75
CA THR A 82 23.20 3.21 8.41
C THR A 82 23.37 3.37 6.90
N ILE A 83 22.82 2.43 6.11
CA ILE A 83 22.87 2.51 4.63
C ILE A 83 22.11 3.71 4.10
N GLY A 84 20.90 3.96 4.62
CA GLY A 84 20.07 5.09 4.20
C GLY A 84 20.66 6.46 4.58
N LEU A 85 21.14 6.62 5.82
CA LEU A 85 21.71 7.89 6.31
C LEU A 85 23.07 8.20 5.68
N LEU A 86 23.93 7.20 5.51
CA LEU A 86 25.26 7.39 4.94
C LEU A 86 25.25 7.31 3.40
N LYS A 87 24.08 7.12 2.76
CA LYS A 87 23.93 6.98 1.31
C LYS A 87 24.93 5.98 0.71
N ILE A 88 25.10 4.83 1.36
CA ILE A 88 26.10 3.85 0.97
C ILE A 88 25.75 3.27 -0.41
N GLY A 89 26.73 3.20 -1.30
CA GLY A 89 26.56 2.62 -2.64
C GLY A 89 25.83 3.51 -3.64
N VAL A 90 25.56 4.78 -3.31
CA VAL A 90 24.98 5.74 -4.25
C VAL A 90 25.98 6.09 -5.35
N MET A 91 25.53 6.06 -6.60
CA MET A 91 26.32 6.47 -7.75
C MET A 91 26.33 8.01 -7.88
N PRO A 92 27.40 8.63 -8.41
CA PRO A 92 27.42 10.07 -8.59
C PRO A 92 26.33 10.51 -9.58
N SER A 93 25.58 11.56 -9.22
CA SER A 93 24.57 12.11 -10.12
C SER A 93 25.20 12.70 -11.38
N VAL A 94 24.47 12.65 -12.50
CA VAL A 94 24.89 13.28 -13.77
C VAL A 94 25.13 14.79 -13.64
N ALA A 95 24.48 15.44 -12.67
CA ALA A 95 24.60 16.88 -12.41
C ALA A 95 25.86 17.26 -11.62
N PHE A 96 26.36 16.37 -10.75
CA PHE A 96 27.54 16.63 -9.91
C PHE A 96 28.51 15.43 -9.89
N PRO A 97 29.18 15.15 -11.02
CA PRO A 97 30.05 13.96 -11.17
C PRO A 97 31.27 13.97 -10.23
N ALA A 98 31.69 15.14 -9.73
CA ALA A 98 32.80 15.24 -8.77
C ALA A 98 32.41 14.88 -7.33
N ALA A 99 31.10 14.88 -7.00
CA ALA A 99 30.60 14.57 -5.67
C ALA A 99 30.08 13.13 -5.65
N ILE A 100 30.87 12.24 -5.02
CA ILE A 100 30.62 10.78 -5.00
C ILE A 100 29.26 10.43 -4.37
N TRP A 101 28.74 11.24 -3.45
CA TRP A 101 27.48 11.00 -2.72
C TRP A 101 26.29 11.84 -3.20
N SER A 102 26.38 12.41 -4.41
CA SER A 102 25.36 13.32 -4.93
C SER A 102 24.12 12.64 -5.51
N GLY A 103 24.18 11.33 -5.82
CA GLY A 103 23.05 10.61 -6.39
C GLY A 103 21.86 10.44 -5.45
N ASP A 104 20.77 9.95 -6.02
CA ASP A 104 19.58 9.59 -5.26
C ASP A 104 19.83 8.25 -4.55
N TYR A 105 19.36 8.15 -3.30
CA TYR A 105 19.40 6.89 -2.55
C TYR A 105 18.45 5.84 -3.13
N LYS A 106 17.50 6.22 -4.00
CA LYS A 106 16.58 5.30 -4.67
C LYS A 106 17.05 4.82 -6.04
N GLU A 107 18.14 5.38 -6.56
CA GLU A 107 18.65 5.01 -7.89
C GLU A 107 19.07 3.53 -7.95
N GLU A 108 18.88 2.94 -9.12
CA GLU A 108 19.27 1.56 -9.40
C GLU A 108 20.77 1.38 -9.16
N GLY A 109 21.12 0.31 -8.43
CA GLY A 109 22.49 0.03 -8.02
C GLY A 109 22.90 0.64 -6.66
N SER A 110 22.07 1.48 -6.03
CA SER A 110 22.32 1.90 -4.65
C SER A 110 22.14 0.72 -3.67
N ALA A 111 22.85 0.74 -2.54
CA ALA A 111 22.68 -0.31 -1.53
C ALA A 111 21.29 -0.28 -0.89
N PHE A 112 20.66 0.90 -0.80
CA PHE A 112 19.29 1.03 -0.30
C PHE A 112 18.27 0.46 -1.29
N TRP A 113 18.45 0.71 -2.59
CA TRP A 113 17.65 0.12 -3.65
C TRP A 113 17.77 -1.41 -3.63
N TRP A 114 18.97 -1.95 -3.45
CA TRP A 114 19.18 -3.40 -3.35
C TRP A 114 18.41 -4.03 -2.18
N ILE A 115 18.44 -3.41 -0.99
CA ILE A 115 17.66 -3.89 0.16
C ILE A 115 16.17 -3.84 -0.14
N PHE A 116 15.70 -2.77 -0.79
CA PHE A 116 14.30 -2.63 -1.13
C PHE A 116 13.86 -3.73 -2.12
N GLU A 117 14.59 -3.90 -3.22
CA GLU A 117 14.21 -4.79 -4.30
C GLU A 117 14.42 -6.27 -3.97
N TYR A 118 15.49 -6.61 -3.26
CA TYR A 118 15.84 -8.01 -3.00
C TYR A 118 15.50 -8.49 -1.59
N ALA A 119 15.21 -7.60 -0.64
CA ALA A 119 14.73 -7.99 0.69
C ALA A 119 13.26 -7.61 0.90
N LEU A 120 12.90 -6.33 0.76
CA LEU A 120 11.55 -5.88 1.10
C LEU A 120 10.50 -6.36 0.09
N THR A 121 10.75 -6.24 -1.22
CA THR A 121 9.82 -6.66 -2.27
C THR A 121 9.48 -8.16 -2.17
N PRO A 122 10.45 -9.09 -2.05
CA PRO A 122 10.14 -10.51 -1.93
C PRO A 122 9.45 -10.87 -0.61
N LEU A 123 9.78 -10.20 0.49
CA LEU A 123 9.07 -10.39 1.77
C LEU A 123 7.60 -9.99 1.67
N ASN A 124 7.31 -8.85 1.01
CA ASN A 124 5.94 -8.43 0.74
C ASN A 124 5.21 -9.42 -0.18
N GLN A 125 5.87 -9.89 -1.24
CA GLN A 125 5.33 -10.91 -2.14
C GLN A 125 5.04 -12.22 -1.41
N ALA A 126 5.91 -12.67 -0.50
CA ALA A 126 5.68 -13.86 0.31
C ALA A 126 4.47 -13.71 1.22
N MET A 127 4.30 -12.55 1.86
CA MET A 127 3.11 -12.24 2.66
C MET A 127 1.83 -12.30 1.80
N PHE A 128 1.86 -11.73 0.60
CA PHE A 128 0.74 -11.81 -0.34
C PHE A 128 0.49 -13.22 -0.86
N ALA A 129 1.53 -14.01 -1.12
CA ALA A 129 1.41 -15.40 -1.56
C ALA A 129 0.74 -16.26 -0.48
N VAL A 130 1.13 -16.08 0.79
CA VAL A 130 0.50 -16.76 1.92
C VAL A 130 -0.97 -16.34 2.06
N LEU A 131 -1.27 -15.04 1.96
CA LEU A 131 -2.65 -14.54 1.98
C LEU A 131 -3.48 -15.11 0.82
N ALA A 132 -2.93 -15.10 -0.40
CA ALA A 132 -3.59 -15.66 -1.58
C ALA A 132 -3.87 -17.16 -1.42
N PHE A 133 -2.91 -17.92 -0.88
CA PHE A 133 -3.09 -19.34 -0.59
C PHE A 133 -4.24 -19.57 0.41
N PHE A 134 -4.29 -18.81 1.51
CA PHE A 134 -5.37 -18.94 2.49
C PHE A 134 -6.73 -18.50 1.95
N VAL A 135 -6.78 -17.41 1.20
CA VAL A 135 -8.01 -16.94 0.54
C VAL A 135 -8.50 -17.97 -0.46
N ALA A 136 -7.63 -18.52 -1.31
CA ALA A 136 -7.98 -19.55 -2.27
C ALA A 136 -8.48 -20.84 -1.58
N SER A 137 -7.82 -21.27 -0.50
CA SER A 137 -8.23 -22.44 0.30
C SER A 137 -9.60 -22.25 0.97
N ALA A 138 -9.85 -21.06 1.53
CA ALA A 138 -11.15 -20.71 2.12
C ALA A 138 -12.24 -20.59 1.04
N ALA A 139 -11.93 -19.96 -0.09
CA ALA A 139 -12.85 -19.79 -1.21
C ALA A 139 -13.22 -21.12 -1.85
N PHE A 140 -12.26 -22.03 -2.07
CA PHE A 140 -12.53 -23.38 -2.58
C PHE A 140 -13.48 -24.16 -1.66
N ARG A 141 -13.32 -24.02 -0.34
CA ARG A 141 -14.24 -24.61 0.64
C ARG A 141 -15.65 -23.98 0.55
N ALA A 142 -15.74 -22.67 0.32
CA ALA A 142 -17.00 -21.95 0.15
C ALA A 142 -17.69 -22.25 -1.19
N PHE A 143 -16.94 -22.44 -2.28
CA PHE A 143 -17.44 -22.74 -3.62
C PHE A 143 -17.99 -24.17 -3.78
N ARG A 144 -17.70 -25.07 -2.83
CA ARG A 144 -18.37 -26.38 -2.77
C ARG A 144 -19.86 -26.25 -2.42
N ALA A 145 -20.31 -25.12 -1.87
CA ALA A 145 -21.73 -24.83 -1.72
C ALA A 145 -22.34 -24.49 -3.09
N LYS A 146 -23.38 -25.22 -3.48
CA LYS A 146 -24.09 -25.08 -4.76
C LYS A 146 -24.99 -23.83 -4.79
N ASN A 147 -24.47 -22.67 -4.40
CA ASN A 147 -25.21 -21.41 -4.41
C ASN A 147 -24.95 -20.63 -5.71
N THR A 148 -25.92 -19.82 -6.11
CA THR A 148 -25.85 -18.97 -7.30
C THR A 148 -24.70 -17.96 -7.19
N GLU A 149 -24.44 -17.45 -5.99
CA GLU A 149 -23.34 -16.51 -5.71
C GLU A 149 -21.95 -17.08 -6.01
N ALA A 150 -21.66 -18.33 -5.59
CA ALA A 150 -20.41 -19.02 -5.90
C ALA A 150 -20.22 -19.19 -7.41
N SER A 151 -21.30 -19.52 -8.14
CA SER A 151 -21.23 -19.70 -9.58
C SER A 151 -20.91 -18.39 -10.32
N VAL A 152 -21.47 -17.26 -9.86
CA VAL A 152 -21.16 -15.94 -10.42
C VAL A 152 -19.71 -15.56 -10.13
N LEU A 153 -19.23 -15.82 -8.90
CA LEU A 153 -17.85 -15.53 -8.53
C LEU A 153 -16.87 -16.41 -9.33
N LEU A 154 -17.14 -17.70 -9.47
CA LEU A 154 -16.32 -18.63 -10.25
C LEU A 154 -16.26 -18.23 -11.73
N ALA A 155 -17.41 -17.88 -12.33
CA ALA A 155 -17.48 -17.41 -13.71
C ALA A 155 -16.66 -16.11 -13.89
N THR A 156 -16.79 -15.18 -12.95
CA THR A 156 -16.04 -13.91 -12.97
C THR A 156 -14.53 -14.17 -12.84
N ALA A 157 -14.12 -15.03 -11.91
CA ALA A 157 -12.71 -15.40 -11.72
C ALA A 157 -12.12 -16.10 -12.94
N PHE A 158 -12.89 -16.98 -13.58
CA PHE A 158 -12.49 -17.65 -14.81
C PHE A 158 -12.27 -16.65 -15.96
N LEU A 159 -13.21 -15.72 -16.17
CA LEU A 159 -13.08 -14.66 -17.18
C LEU A 159 -11.85 -13.77 -16.93
N ILE A 160 -11.61 -13.39 -15.67
CA ILE A 160 -10.44 -12.59 -15.28
C ILE A 160 -9.14 -13.33 -15.56
N LEU A 161 -9.03 -14.60 -15.17
CA LEU A 161 -7.83 -15.42 -15.41
C LEU A 161 -7.57 -15.57 -16.91
N LEU A 162 -8.62 -15.78 -17.70
CA LEU A 162 -8.52 -15.92 -19.15
C LEU A 162 -8.02 -14.61 -19.79
N GLY A 163 -8.60 -13.46 -19.43
CA GLY A 163 -8.20 -12.14 -19.96
C GLY A 163 -6.83 -11.64 -19.50
N ARG A 164 -6.25 -12.21 -18.44
CA ARG A 164 -4.89 -11.91 -17.96
C ARG A 164 -3.83 -12.88 -18.51
N THR A 165 -4.23 -13.91 -19.24
CA THR A 165 -3.31 -14.86 -19.88
C THR A 165 -3.31 -14.66 -21.38
N TYR A 166 -2.23 -15.07 -22.05
CA TYR A 166 -2.12 -15.02 -23.51
C TYR A 166 -3.24 -15.80 -24.23
N ALA A 167 -3.90 -16.74 -23.53
CA ALA A 167 -5.04 -17.49 -24.06
C ALA A 167 -6.27 -16.60 -24.35
N GLY A 168 -6.47 -15.51 -23.62
CA GLY A 168 -7.55 -14.55 -23.89
C GLY A 168 -7.39 -13.93 -25.26
N VAL A 169 -6.19 -13.38 -25.49
CA VAL A 169 -5.87 -12.62 -26.71
C VAL A 169 -6.03 -13.52 -27.92
N TRP A 170 -5.56 -14.76 -27.83
CA TRP A 170 -5.70 -15.75 -28.89
C TRP A 170 -7.17 -16.11 -29.17
N LEU A 171 -8.02 -16.21 -28.15
CA LEU A 171 -9.43 -16.58 -28.31
C LEU A 171 -10.29 -15.44 -28.87
N THR A 172 -9.87 -14.19 -28.66
CA THR A 172 -10.58 -12.98 -29.09
C THR A 172 -9.89 -12.25 -30.24
N ASP A 173 -8.86 -12.83 -30.84
CA ASP A 173 -8.08 -12.28 -31.96
C ASP A 173 -8.93 -11.98 -33.21
N TRP A 174 -10.08 -12.67 -33.33
CA TRP A 174 -11.06 -12.44 -34.39
C TRP A 174 -11.94 -11.19 -34.18
N LEU A 175 -11.89 -10.57 -33.00
CA LEU A 175 -12.58 -9.31 -32.70
C LEU A 175 -11.67 -8.12 -33.00
N PRO A 176 -12.23 -6.95 -33.38
CA PRO A 176 -11.43 -5.77 -33.66
C PRO A 176 -10.69 -5.26 -32.43
N ASP A 177 -9.43 -4.88 -32.63
CA ASP A 177 -8.56 -4.40 -31.57
C ASP A 177 -8.62 -2.87 -31.50
N ALA A 178 -9.32 -2.34 -30.50
CA ALA A 178 -9.46 -0.90 -30.31
C ALA A 178 -8.12 -0.21 -30.02
N GLU A 179 -7.20 -0.87 -29.31
CA GLU A 179 -5.90 -0.28 -28.95
C GLU A 179 -4.92 -0.23 -30.12
N THR A 180 -4.87 -1.27 -30.97
CA THR A 180 -4.02 -1.27 -32.16
C THR A 180 -4.59 -0.35 -33.24
N ALA A 181 -5.92 -0.30 -33.41
CA ALA A 181 -6.58 0.66 -34.28
C ALA A 181 -6.33 2.11 -33.83
N ALA A 182 -6.42 2.38 -32.52
CA ALA A 182 -6.09 3.71 -31.97
C ALA A 182 -4.61 4.08 -32.12
N ALA A 183 -3.69 3.12 -31.94
CA ALA A 183 -2.25 3.33 -32.14
C ALA A 183 -1.90 3.62 -33.61
N ASN A 184 -2.64 3.04 -34.56
CA ASN A 184 -2.47 3.26 -36.00
C ASN A 184 -3.23 4.51 -36.51
N GLY A 185 -3.91 5.24 -35.63
CA GLY A 185 -4.71 6.42 -35.99
C GLY A 185 -5.98 6.09 -36.79
N GLU A 186 -6.42 4.83 -36.79
CA GLU A 186 -7.63 4.41 -37.50
C GLU A 186 -8.88 4.65 -36.64
N GLN A 187 -9.86 5.34 -37.23
CA GLN A 187 -11.13 5.59 -36.59
C GLN A 187 -12.03 4.36 -36.73
N LEU A 188 -12.03 3.53 -35.69
CA LEU A 188 -12.86 2.33 -35.64
C LEU A 188 -14.36 2.71 -35.64
N SER A 189 -15.15 2.07 -36.51
CA SER A 189 -16.60 2.33 -36.59
C SER A 189 -17.29 2.07 -35.25
N ASN A 190 -18.43 2.72 -34.98
CA ASN A 190 -19.14 2.56 -33.71
C ASN A 190 -19.50 1.09 -33.40
N THR A 191 -19.76 0.27 -34.42
CA THR A 191 -20.05 -1.15 -34.24
C THR A 191 -18.80 -1.96 -33.90
N ALA A 192 -17.67 -1.68 -34.56
CA ALA A 192 -16.41 -2.32 -34.27
C ALA A 192 -15.84 -1.93 -32.89
N ARG A 193 -16.15 -0.72 -32.38
CA ARG A 193 -15.85 -0.32 -30.99
C ARG A 193 -16.66 -1.06 -29.93
N LEU A 194 -17.90 -1.41 -30.25
CA LEU A 194 -18.73 -2.23 -29.35
C LEU A 194 -18.25 -3.68 -29.37
N LEU A 195 -17.87 -4.21 -30.53
CA LEU A 195 -17.31 -5.56 -30.66
C LEU A 195 -15.93 -5.66 -30.00
N SER A 196 -15.09 -4.62 -30.10
CA SER A 196 -13.82 -4.58 -29.38
C SER A 196 -14.05 -4.66 -27.87
N ALA A 197 -15.10 -4.03 -27.33
CA ALA A 197 -15.40 -4.08 -25.90
C ALA A 197 -15.77 -5.48 -25.37
N LEU A 198 -16.10 -6.44 -26.24
CA LEU A 198 -16.32 -7.84 -25.86
C LEU A 198 -15.03 -8.66 -25.77
N ARG A 199 -13.87 -8.11 -26.14
CA ARG A 199 -12.58 -8.77 -25.94
C ARG A 199 -12.35 -9.02 -24.44
N ILE A 200 -11.93 -10.24 -24.11
CA ILE A 200 -11.85 -10.73 -22.73
C ILE A 200 -10.80 -9.92 -21.95
N GLU A 201 -9.77 -9.41 -22.63
CA GLU A 201 -8.73 -8.53 -22.12
C GLU A 201 -9.35 -7.25 -21.54
N TYR A 202 -10.17 -6.55 -22.33
CA TYR A 202 -10.80 -5.31 -21.91
C TYR A 202 -11.87 -5.53 -20.85
N ILE A 203 -12.57 -6.66 -20.88
CA ILE A 203 -13.50 -7.02 -19.80
C ILE A 203 -12.72 -7.22 -18.49
N ALA A 204 -11.60 -7.95 -18.51
CA ALA A 204 -10.76 -8.13 -17.35
C ALA A 204 -10.22 -6.77 -16.83
N ASP A 205 -9.71 -5.91 -17.72
CA ASP A 205 -9.25 -4.58 -17.36
C ASP A 205 -10.35 -3.67 -16.82
N ALA A 206 -11.56 -3.73 -17.38
CA ALA A 206 -12.71 -3.00 -16.84
C ALA A 206 -13.06 -3.47 -15.42
N VAL A 207 -13.00 -4.78 -15.16
CA VAL A 207 -13.25 -5.34 -13.83
C VAL A 207 -12.19 -4.86 -12.84
N PHE A 208 -10.90 -4.90 -13.21
CA PHE A 208 -9.82 -4.40 -12.35
C PHE A 208 -9.87 -2.88 -12.14
N GLY A 209 -10.09 -2.13 -13.22
CA GLY A 209 -10.09 -0.67 -13.23
C GLY A 209 -11.26 -0.06 -12.47
N VAL A 210 -12.42 -0.75 -12.42
CA VAL A 210 -13.61 -0.25 -11.73
C VAL A 210 -13.82 -0.96 -10.39
N PHE A 211 -14.04 -2.28 -10.40
CA PHE A 211 -14.47 -3.00 -9.20
C PHE A 211 -13.32 -3.27 -8.23
N THR A 212 -12.19 -3.78 -8.72
CA THR A 212 -11.02 -4.02 -7.85
C THR A 212 -10.49 -2.70 -7.31
N LEU A 213 -10.39 -1.66 -8.15
CA LEU A 213 -9.97 -0.33 -7.72
C LEU A 213 -10.92 0.28 -6.67
N ALA A 214 -12.23 0.17 -6.87
CA ALA A 214 -13.21 0.60 -5.87
C ALA A 214 -13.05 -0.16 -4.55
N GLY A 215 -12.84 -1.48 -4.60
CA GLY A 215 -12.56 -2.31 -3.43
C GLY A 215 -11.29 -1.89 -2.69
N MET A 216 -10.18 -1.68 -3.40
CA MET A 216 -8.93 -1.19 -2.81
C MET A 216 -9.12 0.17 -2.13
N ARG A 217 -9.83 1.10 -2.78
CA ARG A 217 -10.15 2.41 -2.19
C ARG A 217 -10.99 2.24 -0.91
N ALA A 218 -12.03 1.41 -0.94
CA ALA A 218 -12.84 1.12 0.25
C ALA A 218 -12.01 0.54 1.40
N ILE A 219 -11.10 -0.39 1.11
CA ILE A 219 -10.16 -0.95 2.11
C ILE A 219 -9.27 0.15 2.67
N THR A 220 -8.65 0.99 1.84
CA THR A 220 -7.79 2.08 2.32
C THR A 220 -8.54 3.08 3.20
N ILE A 221 -9.78 3.44 2.85
CA ILE A 221 -10.64 4.29 3.65
C ILE A 221 -10.96 3.59 4.99
N GLY A 222 -11.30 2.31 4.96
CA GLY A 222 -11.57 1.52 6.15
C GLY A 222 -10.37 1.43 7.11
N ILE A 223 -9.17 1.20 6.57
CA ILE A 223 -7.91 1.19 7.34
C ILE A 223 -7.67 2.57 7.95
N ALA A 224 -7.81 3.64 7.17
CA ALA A 224 -7.62 5.01 7.66
C ALA A 224 -8.59 5.34 8.80
N LEU A 225 -9.89 5.01 8.65
CA LEU A 225 -10.89 5.18 9.70
C LEU A 225 -10.57 4.34 10.94
N GLY A 226 -10.08 3.11 10.76
CA GLY A 226 -9.63 2.24 11.86
C GLY A 226 -8.48 2.88 12.65
N VAL A 227 -7.46 3.40 11.96
CA VAL A 227 -6.32 4.09 12.57
C VAL A 227 -6.78 5.34 13.33
N VAL A 228 -7.68 6.14 12.75
CA VAL A 228 -8.27 7.32 13.42
C VAL A 228 -9.03 6.91 14.68
N ALA A 229 -9.86 5.87 14.61
CA ALA A 229 -10.62 5.38 15.75
C ALA A 229 -9.70 4.88 16.88
N THR A 230 -8.63 4.14 16.57
CA THR A 230 -7.65 3.70 17.57
C THR A 230 -6.89 4.87 18.17
N SER A 231 -6.47 5.83 17.35
CA SER A 231 -5.72 7.02 17.80
C SER A 231 -6.58 7.88 18.74
N LEU A 232 -7.86 8.04 18.41
CA LEU A 232 -8.83 8.75 19.23
C LEU A 232 -9.08 8.06 20.57
N LYS A 233 -9.20 6.72 20.60
CA LYS A 233 -9.34 5.97 21.87
C LYS A 233 -8.13 6.18 22.81
N VAL A 234 -6.93 6.21 22.24
CA VAL A 234 -5.68 6.49 22.96
C VAL A 234 -5.69 7.93 23.49
N LEU A 235 -5.98 8.92 22.65
CA LEU A 235 -6.04 10.34 23.05
C LEU A 235 -7.08 10.62 24.15
N LEU A 236 -8.24 9.95 24.08
CA LEU A 236 -9.31 10.11 25.06
C LEU A 236 -9.07 9.32 26.36
N GLY A 237 -7.98 8.53 26.43
CA GLY A 237 -7.67 7.65 27.55
C GLY A 237 -8.80 6.66 27.86
N VAL A 238 -9.53 6.24 26.83
CA VAL A 238 -10.62 5.25 26.95
C VAL A 238 -10.01 3.86 27.05
N ASP A 239 -9.01 3.59 26.23
CA ASP A 239 -8.17 2.40 26.37
C ASP A 239 -7.06 2.75 27.38
N ARG A 240 -7.15 2.18 28.60
CA ARG A 240 -5.99 2.17 29.49
C ARG A 240 -4.91 1.40 28.75
N SER A 241 -3.76 2.04 28.55
CA SER A 241 -2.57 1.41 28.00
C SER A 241 -2.37 0.04 28.66
N TYR A 242 -2.48 -1.03 27.89
CA TYR A 242 -2.16 -2.39 28.35
C TYR A 242 -0.68 -2.52 28.76
N LEU A 243 0.13 -1.47 28.56
CA LEU A 243 1.53 -1.35 29.01
C LEU A 243 1.65 -0.75 30.42
N GLY A 244 0.59 -0.77 31.22
CA GLY A 244 0.59 -0.38 32.64
C GLY A 244 0.14 -1.52 33.56
N GLY A 245 0.67 -2.72 33.32
CA GLY A 245 0.47 -3.92 34.14
C GLY A 245 1.80 -4.50 34.60
N GLU A 246 2.61 -3.65 35.21
CA GLU A 246 3.64 -3.83 36.26
C GLU A 246 4.48 -2.56 36.37
#